data_AF-A0A932LAD3-F1
#
_entry.id   AF-A0A932LAD3-F1
#
_cell.length_a   1.000
_cell.length_b   1.000
_cell.length_c   1.000
_cell.angle_alpha   90.00
_cell.angle_beta   90.00
_cell.angle_gamma   90.00
#
_symmetry.space_group_name_H-M   'P 1'
#
loop_
_entity.id
_entity.type
_entity.pdbx_description
1 polymer ?
#
loop_
_entity_poly.entity_id
_entity_poly.type
_entity_poly.pdbx_seq_one_letter_code
_entity_poly.pdbx_strand_id
1 'polypeptide(L)'
;GGSRRTRPDSWGVHKRRMIKMLSNLIGPAEQHGVIMAMEDHIDLLADEMVDLMSTIDSPWLGVCLDTANNLRLFEDPLVVARTLAPWTRATHIKDVGTLGGCPREFSFWPSVPLGQGLVDIPGVLGALKQASYEGLLAVEVDFLHPKFGPEDRAVARSIRYLRSQLS
;
A
#
# COMPACT_ATOMS: atom_id res chain seq x y z
N GLY A 1 -8.46 -8.91 -9.03
CA GLY A 1 -7.97 -8.55 -7.68
C GLY A 1 -8.87 -9.18 -6.63
N GLY A 2 -8.32 -9.43 -5.45
CA GLY A 2 -9.10 -9.80 -4.26
C GLY A 2 -9.96 -8.62 -3.79
N SER A 3 -10.98 -8.91 -2.97
CA SER A 3 -11.59 -7.89 -2.11
C SER A 3 -11.98 -8.55 -0.79
N ARG A 4 -12.15 -7.76 0.28
CA ARG A 4 -12.62 -8.25 1.59
C ARG A 4 -13.90 -9.10 1.51
N ARG A 5 -14.68 -8.99 0.42
CA ARG A 5 -15.86 -9.82 0.12
C ARG A 5 -15.56 -11.27 -0.29
N THR A 6 -14.30 -11.58 -0.62
CA THR A 6 -13.88 -12.87 -1.20
C THR A 6 -12.97 -13.68 -0.28
N ARG A 7 -12.59 -13.13 0.90
CA ARG A 7 -11.81 -13.84 1.91
C ARG A 7 -12.70 -14.60 2.90
N PRO A 8 -12.21 -15.65 3.58
CA PRO A 8 -12.91 -16.29 4.69
C PRO A 8 -13.26 -15.29 5.80
N ASP A 9 -14.41 -15.49 6.46
CA ASP A 9 -14.91 -14.60 7.52
C ASP A 9 -13.95 -14.48 8.71
N SER A 10 -13.24 -15.56 9.04
CA SER A 10 -12.28 -15.58 10.14
C SER A 10 -10.89 -15.20 9.69
N TRP A 11 -10.33 -14.14 10.29
CA TRP A 11 -8.92 -13.78 10.14
C TRP A 11 -8.00 -14.98 10.39
N GLY A 12 -8.22 -15.75 11.47
CA GLY A 12 -7.38 -16.91 11.79
C GLY A 12 -7.39 -17.99 10.69
N VAL A 13 -8.52 -18.22 10.01
CA VAL A 13 -8.58 -19.15 8.87
C VAL A 13 -7.82 -18.58 7.67
N HIS A 14 -8.01 -17.29 7.37
CA HIS A 14 -7.36 -16.63 6.26
C HIS A 14 -5.83 -16.57 6.46
N LYS A 15 -5.39 -16.12 7.63
CA LYS A 15 -3.98 -16.09 8.07
C LYS A 15 -3.30 -17.44 7.91
N ARG A 16 -3.90 -18.54 8.40
CA ARG A 16 -3.30 -19.89 8.25
C ARG A 16 -3.11 -20.29 6.79
N ARG A 17 -4.04 -19.92 5.90
CA ARG A 17 -3.90 -20.18 4.46
C ARG A 17 -2.76 -19.35 3.87
N MET A 18 -2.66 -18.07 4.23
CA MET A 18 -1.59 -17.19 3.77
C MET A 18 -0.22 -17.63 4.26
N ILE A 19 -0.07 -17.98 5.54
CA ILE A 19 1.17 -18.52 6.10
C ILE A 19 1.63 -19.73 5.29
N LYS A 20 0.73 -20.70 5.05
CA LYS A 20 1.09 -21.89 4.27
C LYS A 20 1.62 -21.53 2.87
N MET A 21 1.01 -20.56 2.19
CA MET A 21 1.44 -20.14 0.86
C MET A 21 2.76 -19.36 0.89
N LEU A 22 2.85 -18.35 1.76
CA LEU A 22 4.01 -17.46 1.85
C LEU A 22 5.25 -18.19 2.37
N SER A 23 5.12 -19.04 3.40
CA SER A 23 6.24 -19.81 3.94
C SER A 23 6.87 -20.75 2.90
N ASN A 24 6.08 -21.30 1.97
CA ASN A 24 6.62 -22.14 0.89
C ASN A 24 7.44 -21.33 -0.14
N LEU A 25 7.27 -20.01 -0.19
CA LEU A 25 7.98 -19.13 -1.12
C LEU A 25 9.24 -18.49 -0.48
N ILE A 26 9.40 -18.56 0.85
CA ILE A 26 10.57 -18.00 1.55
C ILE A 26 11.87 -18.65 1.08
N GLY A 27 11.93 -19.98 1.02
CA GLY A 27 13.14 -20.70 0.59
C GLY A 27 13.56 -20.33 -0.84
N PRO A 28 12.65 -20.35 -1.83
CA PRO A 28 12.95 -19.84 -3.18
C PRO A 28 13.38 -18.38 -3.20
N ALA A 29 12.74 -17.50 -2.42
CA ALA A 29 13.09 -16.07 -2.35
C ALA A 29 14.53 -15.88 -1.86
N GLU A 30 14.91 -16.59 -0.79
CA GLU A 30 16.27 -16.63 -0.26
C GLU A 30 17.29 -17.13 -1.29
N GLN A 31 17.00 -18.25 -1.95
CA GLN A 31 17.90 -18.83 -2.96
C GLN A 31 18.20 -17.89 -4.13
N HIS A 32 17.26 -17.02 -4.47
CA HIS A 32 17.41 -16.05 -5.57
C HIS A 32 17.82 -14.66 -5.09
N GLY A 33 17.99 -14.43 -3.78
CA GLY A 33 18.33 -13.13 -3.22
C GLY A 33 17.24 -12.08 -3.44
N VAL A 34 15.96 -12.49 -3.50
CA VAL A 34 14.81 -11.60 -3.73
C VAL A 34 13.99 -11.49 -2.46
N ILE A 35 13.60 -10.27 -2.08
CA ILE A 35 12.65 -10.04 -0.99
C ILE A 35 11.24 -10.00 -1.59
N MET A 36 10.33 -10.81 -1.03
CA MET A 36 8.91 -10.72 -1.36
C MET A 36 8.28 -9.57 -0.58
N ALA A 37 7.63 -8.65 -1.28
CA ALA A 37 6.87 -7.56 -0.67
C ALA A 37 5.38 -7.78 -0.93
N MET A 38 4.62 -8.09 0.11
CA MET A 38 3.17 -8.27 0.02
C MET A 38 2.50 -6.90 0.11
N GLU A 39 1.71 -6.54 -0.89
CA GLU A 39 0.99 -5.26 -0.91
C GLU A 39 -0.11 -5.23 0.14
N ASP A 40 -0.25 -4.10 0.83
CA ASP A 40 -1.42 -3.78 1.66
C ASP A 40 -2.61 -3.46 0.76
N HIS A 41 -3.13 -4.51 0.14
CA HIS A 41 -4.29 -4.44 -0.72
C HIS A 41 -5.59 -4.43 0.13
N ILE A 42 -6.71 -4.01 -0.47
CA ILE A 42 -8.06 -3.80 0.13
C ILE A 42 -8.72 -5.03 0.80
N ASP A 43 -7.94 -6.07 1.05
CA ASP A 43 -8.30 -7.34 1.66
C ASP A 43 -7.91 -7.41 3.15
N LEU A 44 -6.96 -6.59 3.59
CA LEU A 44 -6.28 -6.71 4.89
C LEU A 44 -6.17 -5.37 5.61
N LEU A 45 -6.51 -5.37 6.90
CA LEU A 45 -6.22 -4.24 7.78
C LEU A 45 -4.71 -4.18 8.09
N ALA A 46 -4.21 -3.00 8.47
CA ALA A 46 -2.79 -2.84 8.79
C ALA A 46 -2.35 -3.77 9.92
N ASP A 47 -3.16 -3.92 10.98
CA ASP A 47 -2.87 -4.81 12.10
C ASP A 47 -2.86 -6.30 11.70
N GLU A 48 -3.71 -6.68 10.72
CA GLU A 48 -3.71 -8.05 10.18
C GLU A 48 -2.42 -8.33 9.40
N MET A 49 -1.89 -7.33 8.69
CA MET A 49 -0.59 -7.46 8.03
C MET A 49 0.55 -7.55 9.02
N VAL A 50 0.57 -6.71 10.07
CA VAL A 50 1.58 -6.81 11.13
C VAL A 50 1.54 -8.20 11.77
N ASP A 51 0.35 -8.71 12.08
CA ASP A 51 0.17 -10.05 12.65
C ASP A 51 0.70 -11.14 11.70
N LEU A 52 0.45 -11.03 10.40
CA LEU A 52 0.97 -11.96 9.40
C LEU A 52 2.51 -11.92 9.30
N MET A 53 3.09 -10.73 9.17
CA MET A 53 4.54 -10.55 9.05
C MET A 53 5.26 -11.04 10.31
N SER A 54 4.76 -10.66 11.49
CA SER A 54 5.32 -11.08 12.77
C SER A 54 5.22 -12.59 13.01
N THR A 55 4.23 -13.26 12.41
CA THR A 55 4.08 -14.71 12.55
C THR A 55 5.02 -15.49 11.63
N ILE A 56 5.29 -14.97 10.43
CA ILE A 56 6.20 -15.62 9.48
C ILE A 56 7.66 -15.32 9.85
N ASP A 57 7.93 -14.11 10.36
CA ASP A 57 9.22 -13.67 10.91
C ASP A 57 10.42 -14.05 10.02
N SER A 58 10.42 -13.53 8.78
CA SER A 58 11.47 -13.81 7.81
C SER A 58 12.00 -12.53 7.18
N PRO A 59 13.34 -12.36 7.05
CA PRO A 59 13.91 -11.19 6.38
C PRO A 59 13.60 -11.15 4.87
N TRP A 60 13.16 -12.27 4.29
CA TRP A 60 12.82 -12.42 2.87
C TRP A 60 11.36 -12.09 2.56
N LEU A 61 10.58 -11.67 3.57
CA LEU A 61 9.21 -11.22 3.42
C LEU A 61 9.03 -9.85 4.09
N GLY A 62 8.34 -8.95 3.41
CA GLY A 62 7.92 -7.68 3.97
C GLY A 62 6.69 -7.15 3.26
N VAL A 63 6.49 -5.83 3.35
CA VAL A 63 5.32 -5.13 2.86
C VAL A 63 5.67 -4.26 1.66
N CYS A 64 4.82 -4.29 0.64
CA CYS A 64 4.75 -3.24 -0.36
C CYS A 64 3.72 -2.22 0.10
N LEU A 65 4.15 -1.09 0.65
CA LEU A 65 3.22 -0.09 1.17
C LEU A 65 2.62 0.71 0.01
N ASP A 66 1.36 0.48 -0.33
CA ASP A 66 0.51 1.35 -1.12
C ASP A 66 -0.13 2.40 -0.20
N THR A 67 0.18 3.67 -0.45
CA THR A 67 -0.19 4.75 0.46
C THR A 67 -1.68 5.08 0.48
N ALA A 68 -2.51 4.47 -0.36
CA ALA A 68 -3.93 4.79 -0.51
C ALA A 68 -4.88 3.58 -0.37
N ASN A 69 -4.40 2.34 -0.44
CA ASN A 69 -5.29 1.17 -0.48
C ASN A 69 -6.14 1.01 0.79
N ASN A 70 -5.54 1.08 1.98
CA ASN A 70 -6.24 0.86 3.25
C ASN A 70 -7.28 1.94 3.57
N LEU A 71 -7.25 3.07 2.87
CA LEU A 71 -8.31 4.07 2.93
C LEU A 71 -9.68 3.50 2.51
N ARG A 72 -9.69 2.51 1.61
CA ARG A 72 -10.91 1.78 1.18
C ARG A 72 -11.44 0.82 2.25
N LEU A 73 -10.65 0.56 3.28
CA LEU A 73 -11.04 -0.15 4.49
C LEU A 73 -11.40 0.79 5.64
N PHE A 74 -11.49 2.10 5.35
CA PHE A 74 -11.74 3.18 6.31
C PHE A 74 -10.63 3.34 7.36
N GLU A 75 -9.41 2.88 7.06
CA GLU A 75 -8.24 3.19 7.88
C GLU A 75 -7.64 4.54 7.48
N ASP A 76 -7.05 5.23 8.45
CA ASP A 76 -6.30 6.45 8.20
C ASP A 76 -4.95 6.12 7.52
N PRO A 77 -4.66 6.66 6.31
CA PRO A 77 -3.46 6.29 5.56
C PRO A 77 -2.15 6.59 6.28
N LEU A 78 -2.10 7.67 7.07
CA LEU A 78 -0.89 8.02 7.81
C LEU A 78 -0.68 7.09 8.99
N VAL A 79 -1.75 6.66 9.66
CA VAL A 79 -1.68 5.62 10.70
C VAL A 79 -1.20 4.31 10.10
N VAL A 80 -1.77 3.88 8.96
CA VAL A 80 -1.36 2.66 8.24
C VAL A 80 0.12 2.73 7.87
N ALA A 81 0.56 3.84 7.28
CA ALA A 81 1.96 4.03 6.90
C ALA A 81 2.90 3.92 8.11
N ARG A 82 2.55 4.52 9.27
CA ARG A 82 3.35 4.38 10.50
C ARG A 82 3.40 2.94 11.00
N THR A 83 2.28 2.23 10.95
CA THR A 83 2.17 0.83 11.37
C THR A 83 2.99 -0.10 10.49
N LEU A 84 2.98 0.11 9.17
CA LEU A 84 3.61 -0.78 8.19
C LEU A 84 5.02 -0.37 7.77
N ALA A 85 5.46 0.87 8.03
CA ALA A 85 6.78 1.37 7.66
C ALA A 85 7.95 0.46 8.13
N PRO A 86 7.96 -0.10 9.36
CA PRO A 86 9.03 -1.02 9.79
C PRO A 86 9.15 -2.30 8.94
N TRP A 87 8.05 -2.74 8.35
CA TRP A 87 7.95 -3.95 7.54
C TRP A 87 8.14 -3.67 6.05
N THR A 88 8.22 -2.39 5.65
CA THR A 88 8.20 -1.98 4.26
C THR A 88 9.49 -2.35 3.54
N ARG A 89 9.34 -2.91 2.33
CA ARG A 89 10.43 -3.35 1.44
C ARG A 89 10.25 -2.84 0.00
N ALA A 90 9.04 -2.43 -0.35
CA ALA A 90 8.70 -1.73 -1.58
C ALA A 90 7.60 -0.71 -1.28
N THR A 91 7.37 0.24 -2.17
CA THR A 91 6.26 1.20 -2.02
C THR A 91 5.56 1.45 -3.34
N HIS A 92 4.26 1.69 -3.26
CA HIS A 92 3.48 2.39 -4.25
C HIS A 92 3.01 3.71 -3.64
N ILE A 93 3.64 4.81 -4.06
CA ILE A 93 3.24 6.16 -3.66
C ILE A 93 2.08 6.57 -4.56
N LYS A 94 0.89 6.59 -3.96
CA LYS A 94 -0.40 6.73 -4.61
C LYS A 94 -1.27 7.72 -3.86
N ASP A 95 -2.03 8.51 -4.60
CA ASP A 95 -2.98 9.45 -4.01
C ASP A 95 -4.33 9.26 -4.71
N VAL A 96 -5.41 9.36 -3.95
CA VAL A 96 -6.77 9.07 -4.42
C VAL A 96 -7.69 10.21 -4.03
N GLY A 97 -8.66 10.49 -4.90
CA GLY A 97 -9.66 11.52 -4.68
C GLY A 97 -11.07 10.94 -4.68
N THR A 98 -12.04 11.74 -4.27
CA THR A 98 -13.45 11.39 -4.41
C THR A 98 -13.95 11.71 -5.82
N LEU A 99 -14.82 10.85 -6.36
CA LEU A 99 -15.52 11.07 -7.63
C LEU A 99 -17.02 10.80 -7.44
N GLY A 100 -17.74 11.81 -6.95
CA GLY A 100 -19.16 11.69 -6.62
C GLY A 100 -19.45 10.59 -5.58
N GLY A 101 -20.74 10.32 -5.35
CA GLY A 101 -21.18 9.23 -4.47
C GLY A 101 -21.43 9.62 -3.01
N CYS A 102 -21.97 8.66 -2.26
CA CYS A 102 -22.28 8.80 -0.84
C CYS A 102 -21.10 8.28 0.00
N PRO A 103 -20.63 9.01 1.03
CA PRO A 103 -19.59 8.54 1.95
C PRO A 103 -19.91 7.23 2.67
N ARG A 104 -21.18 6.82 2.66
CA ARG A 104 -21.68 5.57 3.26
C ARG A 104 -21.69 4.39 2.29
N GLU A 105 -21.45 4.63 1.01
CA GLU A 105 -21.38 3.60 -0.02
C GLU A 105 -19.92 3.36 -0.41
N PHE A 106 -19.63 2.17 -0.96
CA PHE A 106 -18.35 1.88 -1.59
C PHE A 106 -18.21 2.75 -2.84
N SER A 107 -17.84 4.02 -2.62
CA SER A 107 -17.61 4.98 -3.67
C SER A 107 -16.26 4.61 -4.30
N PHE A 108 -16.21 4.58 -5.62
CA PHE A 108 -14.96 4.34 -6.33
C PHE A 108 -14.06 5.58 -6.17
N TRP A 109 -12.89 5.43 -5.55
CA TRP A 109 -11.95 6.54 -5.34
C TRP A 109 -10.83 6.42 -6.38
N PRO A 110 -10.93 7.14 -7.51
CA PRO A 110 -9.92 7.08 -8.56
C PRO A 110 -8.58 7.64 -8.09
N SER A 111 -7.48 7.16 -8.68
CA SER A 111 -6.19 7.79 -8.51
C SER A 111 -6.22 9.25 -8.99
N VAL A 112 -5.44 10.09 -8.33
CA VAL A 112 -5.20 11.49 -8.69
C VAL A 112 -3.71 11.77 -8.60
N PRO A 113 -3.18 12.81 -9.27
CA PRO A 113 -1.79 13.17 -9.10
C PRO A 113 -1.47 13.45 -7.63
N LEU A 114 -0.40 12.83 -7.11
CA LEU A 114 0.13 13.09 -5.76
C LEU A 114 0.02 14.56 -5.31
N GLY A 115 -0.51 14.76 -4.10
CA GLY A 115 -0.76 16.08 -3.51
C GLY A 115 -2.06 16.72 -4.01
N GLN A 116 -2.96 15.96 -4.62
CA GLN A 116 -4.28 16.42 -5.08
C GLN A 116 -5.43 15.58 -4.54
N GLY A 117 -5.15 14.57 -3.73
CA GLY A 117 -6.12 13.67 -3.14
C GLY A 117 -6.18 13.79 -1.64
N LEU A 118 -6.43 12.66 -1.00
CA LEU A 118 -6.78 12.53 0.40
C LEU A 118 -5.62 12.04 1.27
N VAL A 119 -4.53 11.57 0.67
CA VAL A 119 -3.41 10.99 1.42
C VAL A 119 -2.43 12.10 1.85
N ASP A 120 -2.05 12.10 3.13
CA ASP A 120 -0.96 12.94 3.64
C ASP A 120 0.40 12.39 3.18
N ILE A 121 0.73 12.62 1.90
CA ILE A 121 1.99 12.15 1.29
C ILE A 121 3.22 12.62 2.09
N PRO A 122 3.36 13.91 2.49
CA PRO A 122 4.49 14.33 3.32
C PRO A 122 4.59 13.56 4.64
N GLY A 123 3.47 13.34 5.33
CA GLY A 123 3.41 12.54 6.55
C GLY A 123 3.87 11.09 6.34
N VAL A 124 3.41 10.46 5.25
CA VAL A 124 3.79 9.08 4.88
C VAL A 124 5.29 8.99 4.57
N LEU A 125 5.84 9.92 3.80
CA LEU A 125 7.29 9.98 3.55
C LEU A 125 8.09 10.18 4.84
N GLY A 126 7.55 10.98 5.78
CA GLY A 126 8.10 11.13 7.12
C GLY A 126 8.13 9.82 7.90
N ALA A 127 7.06 9.02 7.86
CA ALA A 127 6.98 7.71 8.51
C ALA A 127 7.99 6.71 7.91
N LEU A 128 8.10 6.66 6.57
CA LEU A 128 9.09 5.84 5.88
C LEU A 128 10.53 6.25 6.25
N LYS A 129 10.81 7.56 6.30
CA LYS A 129 12.11 8.08 6.71
C LYS A 129 12.44 7.73 8.16
N GLN A 130 11.48 7.84 9.08
CA GLN A 130 11.65 7.46 10.49
C GLN A 130 11.94 5.96 10.64
N ALA A 131 11.37 5.12 9.78
CA ALA A 131 11.65 3.68 9.72
C ALA A 131 12.94 3.34 8.96
N SER A 132 13.72 4.33 8.51
CA SER A 132 14.95 4.14 7.72
C SER A 132 14.72 3.36 6.41
N TYR A 133 13.57 3.57 5.76
CA TYR A 133 13.32 3.02 4.44
C TYR A 133 14.17 3.75 3.38
N GLU A 134 15.01 2.99 2.67
CA GLU A 134 15.93 3.49 1.63
C GLU A 134 15.56 2.99 0.22
N GLY A 135 14.44 2.27 0.09
CA GLY A 135 14.02 1.68 -1.18
C GLY A 135 13.40 2.68 -2.17
N LEU A 136 12.98 2.16 -3.33
CA LEU A 136 12.34 2.96 -4.36
C LEU A 136 10.98 3.51 -3.88
N LEU A 137 10.71 4.77 -4.23
CA LEU A 137 9.40 5.40 -4.15
C LEU A 137 8.71 5.31 -5.51
N ALA A 138 8.01 4.21 -5.78
CA ALA A 138 7.38 3.99 -7.09
C ALA A 138 6.03 4.70 -7.14
N VAL A 139 5.82 5.59 -8.12
CA VAL A 139 4.53 6.25 -8.30
C VAL A 139 3.57 5.27 -8.98
N GLU A 140 2.44 4.99 -8.35
CA GLU A 140 1.35 4.21 -8.94
C GLU A 140 0.18 5.12 -9.29
N VAL A 141 -0.41 4.88 -10.47
CA VAL A 141 -1.66 5.51 -10.90
C VAL A 141 -2.54 4.40 -11.48
N ASP A 142 -3.62 4.06 -10.80
CA ASP A 142 -4.65 3.16 -11.30
C ASP A 142 -5.98 3.93 -11.50
N PHE A 143 -6.64 3.72 -12.64
CA PHE A 143 -7.94 4.35 -12.91
C PHE A 143 -7.98 5.86 -12.64
N LEU A 144 -7.11 6.61 -13.32
CA LEU A 144 -6.96 8.05 -13.13
C LEU A 144 -8.30 8.79 -13.22
N HIS A 145 -8.54 9.72 -12.29
CA HIS A 145 -9.73 10.55 -12.30
C HIS A 145 -9.80 11.34 -13.61
N PRO A 146 -10.94 11.32 -14.32
CA PRO A 146 -11.06 11.85 -15.69
C PRO A 146 -10.73 13.35 -15.84
N LYS A 147 -10.74 14.13 -14.74
CA LYS A 147 -10.42 15.57 -14.77
C LYS A 147 -8.94 15.86 -15.02
N PHE A 148 -8.06 14.86 -14.87
CA PHE A 148 -6.61 15.05 -15.00
C PHE A 148 -6.07 14.71 -16.40
N GLY A 149 -6.92 14.31 -17.34
CA GLY A 149 -6.52 14.05 -18.71
C GLY A 149 -5.64 12.80 -18.84
N PRO A 150 -4.63 12.79 -19.73
CA PRO A 150 -3.78 11.61 -19.98
C PRO A 150 -2.92 11.22 -18.77
N GLU A 151 -2.74 9.91 -18.58
CA GLU A 151 -2.00 9.32 -17.46
C GLU A 151 -0.55 9.82 -17.38
N ASP A 152 0.18 9.88 -18.50
CA ASP A 152 1.57 10.35 -18.54
C ASP A 152 1.75 11.74 -17.92
N ARG A 153 0.77 12.64 -18.11
CA ARG A 153 0.81 13.99 -17.53
C ARG A 153 0.57 13.97 -16.02
N ALA A 154 -0.32 13.09 -15.55
CA ALA A 154 -0.56 12.88 -14.13
C ALA A 154 0.70 12.33 -13.45
N VAL A 155 1.30 11.29 -14.02
CA VAL A 155 2.56 10.70 -13.55
C VAL A 155 3.68 11.74 -13.52
N ALA A 156 3.88 12.52 -14.59
CA ALA A 156 4.90 13.57 -14.62
C ALA A 156 4.66 14.68 -13.57
N ARG A 157 3.40 14.97 -13.24
CA ARG A 157 3.05 15.90 -12.15
C ARG A 157 3.38 15.28 -10.78
N SER A 158 3.02 14.02 -10.57
CA SER A 158 3.30 13.26 -9.35
C SER A 158 4.80 13.17 -9.06
N ILE A 159 5.62 12.84 -10.07
CA ILE A 159 7.08 12.79 -9.92
C ILE A 159 7.64 14.16 -9.51
N ARG A 160 7.17 15.26 -10.12
CA ARG A 160 7.60 16.61 -9.75
C ARG A 160 7.23 16.96 -8.31
N TYR A 161 6.00 16.64 -7.90
CA TYR A 161 5.55 16.85 -6.53
C TYR A 161 6.37 16.02 -5.54
N LEU A 162 6.56 14.72 -5.81
CA LEU A 162 7.32 13.83 -4.94
C LEU A 162 8.76 14.33 -4.76
N ARG A 163 9.43 14.76 -5.84
CA ARG A 163 10.77 15.35 -5.76
C ARG A 163 10.83 16.60 -4.88
N SER A 164 9.78 17.43 -4.86
CA SER A 164 9.74 18.62 -4.00
C SER A 164 9.54 18.31 -2.51
N GLN A 165 9.18 17.06 -2.16
CA GLN A 165 9.04 16.62 -0.75
C GLN A 165 10.32 15.96 -0.21
N LEU A 166 11.28 15.62 -1.09
CA LEU A 166 12.50 14.90 -0.74
C LEU A 166 13.73 15.81 -0.62
N SER A 167 13.55 17.12 -0.84
CA SER A 167 14.58 18.15 -0.72
C SER A 167 14.95 18.47 0.73
#